data_AF-A0A961CVF9-F1
#
_entry.id   AF-A0A961CVF9-F1
#
_cell.length_a   1.000
_cell.length_b   1.000
_cell.length_c   1.000
_cell.angle_alpha   90.00
_cell.angle_beta   90.00
_cell.angle_gamma   90.00
#
_symmetry.space_group_name_H-M   'P 1'
#
loop_
_entity.id
_entity.type
_entity.pdbx_description
1 polymer ?
#
loop_
_entity_poly.entity_id
_entity_poly.type
_entity_poly.pdbx_seq_one_letter_code
_entity_poly.pdbx_strand_id
1 'polypeptide(L)' 'MEATVDEVGRIVVPKALRDRLRLTPGTKVDVSEYGDGLHVTPVSRTARLEERDGRLVAVSETPVTDDDVLALVDAGRR' A
#
# COMPACT_ATOMS: atom_id res chain seq x y z
N MET A 1 10.49 -9.85 13.95
CA MET A 1 9.16 -10.46 14.16
C MET A 1 9.01 -11.53 13.11
N GLU A 2 8.54 -12.70 13.49
CA GLU A 2 8.42 -13.86 12.61
C GLU A 2 6.94 -14.11 12.30
N ALA A 3 6.68 -14.75 11.17
CA ALA A 3 5.36 -15.18 10.73
C ALA A 3 5.45 -16.63 10.26
N THR A 4 4.41 -17.41 10.51
CA THR A 4 4.35 -18.82 10.11
C THR A 4 3.58 -18.96 8.80
N VAL A 5 3.95 -19.96 8.00
CA VAL A 5 3.12 -20.44 6.89
C VAL A 5 2.17 -21.50 7.44
N ASP A 6 0.88 -21.37 7.18
CA ASP A 6 -0.11 -22.37 7.59
C ASP A 6 -0.14 -23.60 6.66
N GLU A 7 -0.95 -24.60 7.00
CA GLU A 7 -1.01 -25.88 6.28
C GLU A 7 -1.45 -25.75 4.80
N VAL A 8 -2.06 -24.63 4.43
CA VAL A 8 -2.51 -24.36 3.05
C VAL A 8 -1.62 -23.35 2.33
N GLY A 9 -0.46 -23.01 2.90
CA GLY A 9 0.56 -22.20 2.24
C GLY A 9 0.41 -20.69 2.42
N ARG A 10 -0.40 -20.21 3.36
CA ARG A 10 -0.60 -18.76 3.60
C ARG A 10 0.32 -18.25 4.71
N ILE A 11 0.87 -17.04 4.53
CA ILE A 11 1.64 -16.35 5.59
C ILE A 11 0.67 -15.72 6.59
N VAL A 12 0.74 -16.13 7.85
CA VAL A 12 -0.06 -15.56 8.94
C VAL A 12 0.59 -14.28 9.45
N VAL A 13 0.12 -13.12 8.96
CA VAL A 13 0.65 -11.82 9.38
C VAL A 13 0.25 -11.53 10.83
N PRO A 14 1.20 -11.26 11.75
CA PRO A 14 0.92 -10.91 13.14
C PRO A 14 0.00 -9.70 13.28
N LYS A 15 -0.89 -9.71 14.28
CA LYS A 15 -1.91 -8.66 14.50
C LYS A 15 -1.32 -7.25 14.52
N ALA A 16 -0.21 -7.03 15.21
CA ALA A 16 0.44 -5.72 15.30
C ALA A 16 0.85 -5.15 13.92
N LEU A 17 1.31 -6.01 13.00
CA LEU A 17 1.64 -5.60 11.64
C LEU A 17 0.39 -5.35 10.80
N ARG A 18 -0.63 -6.22 10.92
CA ARG A 18 -1.92 -6.02 10.22
C ARG A 18 -2.55 -4.69 10.58
N ASP A 19 -2.60 -4.37 11.88
CA ASP A 19 -3.22 -3.15 12.37
C ASP A 19 -2.44 -1.90 11.89
N ARG A 20 -1.10 -1.92 11.99
CA ARG A 20 -0.24 -0.81 11.55
C ARG A 20 -0.30 -0.56 10.04
N LEU A 21 -0.38 -1.62 9.25
CA LEU A 21 -0.42 -1.55 7.78
C LEU A 21 -1.86 -1.53 7.22
N ARG A 22 -2.87 -1.51 8.10
CA ARG A 22 -4.30 -1.56 7.76
C ARG A 22 -4.67 -2.74 6.84
N LEU A 23 -4.02 -3.89 7.04
CA LEU A 23 -4.31 -5.13 6.33
C LEU A 23 -5.56 -5.79 6.93
N THR A 24 -6.74 -5.33 6.52
CA THR A 24 -8.04 -5.90 6.91
C THR A 24 -8.43 -7.06 6.00
N PRO A 25 -9.35 -7.95 6.41
CA PRO A 25 -9.90 -8.97 5.52
C PRO A 25 -10.39 -8.36 4.20
N GLY A 26 -9.97 -8.91 3.06
CA GLY A 26 -10.28 -8.39 1.72
C GLY A 26 -9.32 -7.31 1.20
N THR A 27 -8.35 -6.85 1.98
CA THR A 27 -7.29 -5.95 1.49
C THR A 27 -6.50 -6.64 0.40
N LYS A 28 -6.44 -6.02 -0.78
CA LYS A 28 -5.54 -6.46 -1.85
C LYS A 28 -4.11 -6.05 -1.50
N VAL A 29 -3.16 -6.92 -1.78
CA VAL A 29 -1.73 -6.66 -1.58
C VAL A 29 -0.99 -6.90 -2.89
N ASP A 30 -0.02 -6.03 -3.18
CA ASP A 30 1.01 -6.30 -4.17
C ASP A 30 2.12 -7.10 -3.50
N VAL A 31 2.55 -8.15 -4.19
CA VAL A 31 3.61 -9.05 -3.75
C VAL A 31 4.69 -9.06 -4.80
N SER A 32 5.92 -8.76 -4.40
CA SER A 32 7.08 -8.72 -5.29
C SER A 32 8.31 -9.27 -4.59
N GLU A 33 9.28 -9.74 -5.38
CA GLU A 33 10.60 -10.08 -4.87
C GLU A 33 11.42 -8.80 -4.66
N TYR A 34 12.13 -8.73 -3.55
CA TYR A 34 13.07 -7.66 -3.25
C TYR A 34 14.30 -8.23 -2.56
N GLY A 35 15.41 -8.31 -3.31
CA GLY A 35 16.62 -9.00 -2.85
C GLY A 35 16.38 -10.49 -2.71
N ASP A 36 16.64 -11.02 -1.52
CA ASP A 36 16.37 -12.40 -1.12
C ASP A 36 15.03 -12.57 -0.39
N GLY A 37 14.19 -11.53 -0.38
CA GLY A 37 12.96 -11.48 0.39
C GLY A 37 11.70 -11.25 -0.44
N LEU A 38 10.56 -11.52 0.20
CA LEU A 38 9.23 -11.17 -0.30
C LEU A 38 8.80 -9.81 0.25
N HIS A 39 8.52 -8.86 -0.63
CA HIS A 39 7.98 -7.55 -0.27
C HIS A 39 6.46 -7.55 -0.48
N VAL A 40 5.72 -7.28 0.60
CA VAL A 40 4.24 -7.20 0.59
C VAL A 40 3.81 -5.80 0.95
N THR A 41 3.07 -5.16 0.05
CA THR A 41 2.51 -3.82 0.27
C THR A 41 1.00 -3.83 0.05
N PRO A 42 0.20 -3.13 0.88
CA PRO A 42 -1.20 -2.87 0.53
C PRO A 42 -1.26 -2.24 -0.87
N VAL A 43 -2.20 -2.70 -1.71
CA VAL A 43 -2.52 -2.06 -2.99
C VAL A 43 -3.14 -0.70 -2.65
N SER A 44 -2.27 0.28 -2.49
CA SER A 44 -2.58 1.70 -2.30
C SER A 44 -2.29 2.49 -3.57
N ARG A 45 -1.58 1.86 -4.52
CA ARG A 45 -1.05 2.50 -5.71
C ARG A 45 -1.93 2.16 -6.91
N THR A 46 -3.06 2.83 -7.02
CA THR A 46 -3.56 3.19 -8.36
C THR A 46 -2.61 4.20 -9.03
N ALA A 47 -1.75 4.86 -8.24
CA ALA A 47 -0.66 5.70 -8.69
C ALA A 47 0.38 4.90 -9.50
N ARG A 48 0.41 5.11 -10.81
CA ARG A 48 1.36 4.58 -11.80
C ARG A 48 2.22 5.73 -12.33
N LEU A 49 3.36 5.43 -12.95
CA LEU A 49 4.13 6.42 -13.71
C LEU A 49 3.84 6.28 -15.20
N GLU A 50 3.56 7.38 -15.86
CA GLU A 50 3.43 7.47 -17.32
C GLU A 50 4.45 8.48 -17.86
N GLU A 51 5.05 8.18 -19.01
CA GLU A 51 5.87 9.16 -19.72
C GLU A 51 4.97 10.14 -20.49
N ARG A 52 5.09 11.43 -20.20
CA ARG A 52 4.41 12.52 -20.90
C ARG A 52 5.43 13.60 -21.20
N ASP A 53 5.60 13.94 -22.48
CA ASP A 53 6.54 14.95 -22.95
C ASP A 53 7.98 14.75 -22.42
N GLY A 54 8.44 13.49 -22.39
CA GLY A 54 9.78 13.12 -21.91
C GLY A 54 9.97 13.21 -20.39
N ARG A 55 8.89 13.29 -19.61
CA ARG A 55 8.92 13.32 -18.14
C ARG A 55 8.05 12.20 -17.56
N LEU A 56 8.49 11.61 -16.45
CA LEU A 56 7.67 10.66 -15.69
C LEU A 56 6.65 11.44 -14.84
N VAL A 57 5.38 11.15 -15.07
CA VAL A 57 4.24 11.75 -14.35
C VAL A 57 3.53 10.69 -13.54
N ALA A 58 3.31 10.96 -12.25
CA ALA A 58 2.48 10.11 -11.41
C ALA A 58 0.99 10.31 -11.76
N VAL A 59 0.32 9.24 -12.14
CA VAL A 59 -1.09 9.21 -12.54
C VAL A 59 -1.82 8.20 -11.67
N SER A 60 -3.03 8.51 -11.24
CA SER A 60 -3.78 7.68 -10.30
C SER A 60 -5.24 7.60 -10.72
N GLU A 61 -5.85 6.43 -10.54
CA GLU A 61 -7.32 6.26 -10.66
C GLU A 61 -8.04 6.54 -9.34
N THR A 62 -7.31 6.72 -8.24
CA THR A 62 -7.92 7.11 -6.97
C THR A 62 -8.46 8.54 -7.09
N PRO A 63 -9.79 8.75 -6.95
CA PRO A 63 -10.35 10.09 -6.89
C PRO A 63 -9.78 10.80 -5.68
N VAL A 64 -9.36 12.05 -5.86
CA VAL A 64 -8.97 12.95 -4.77
C VAL A 64 -10.02 14.04 -4.73
N THR A 65 -10.71 14.16 -3.60
CA THR A 65 -11.78 15.13 -3.37
C THR A 65 -11.27 16.33 -2.57
N ASP A 66 -12.06 17.41 -2.53
CA ASP A 66 -11.75 18.59 -1.72
C ASP A 66 -11.62 18.23 -0.23
N ASP A 67 -12.44 17.28 0.26
CA ASP A 67 -12.39 16.80 1.65
C ASP A 67 -11.05 16.09 1.95
N ASP A 68 -10.55 15.27 1.01
CA ASP A 68 -9.26 14.61 1.15
C ASP A 68 -8.11 15.63 1.25
N VAL A 69 -8.17 16.69 0.44
CA VAL A 69 -7.17 17.76 0.43
C VAL A 69 -7.24 18.58 1.73
N LEU A 70 -8.44 18.95 2.18
CA LEU A 70 -8.62 19.68 3.44
C LEU A 70 -8.05 18.88 4.63
N ALA A 71 -8.37 17.58 4.71
CA ALA A 71 -7.88 16.71 5.77
C ALA A 71 -6.34 16.64 5.82
N LEU A 72 -5.67 16.60 4.66
CA LEU A 72 -4.21 16.59 4.57
C LEU A 72 -3.59 17.93 5.01
N VAL A 73 -4.16 19.06 4.59
CA VAL A 73 -3.68 20.39 4.98
C VAL A 73 -3.82 20.60 6.48
N ASP A 74 -4.95 20.22 7.06
CA ASP A 74 -5.20 20.36 8.49
C ASP A 74 -4.29 19.46 9.33
N ALA A 75 -3.96 18.25 8.83
CA ALA A 75 -3.00 17.37 9.48
C ALA A 75 -1.59 17.99 9.57
N GLY A 76 -1.18 18.77 8.55
CA GLY A 76 0.13 19.43 8.51
C GLY A 76 0.25 20.72 9.34
N ARG A 77 -0.85 21.22 9.92
CA ARG A 77 -0.86 22.44 10.75
C ARG A 77 -0.70 22.19 12.26
N ARG A 78 -0.50 20.93 12.67
CA ARG A 78 -0.33 20.54 14.07
C ARG A 78 1.13 20.40 14.47
#